data_AF-A0A843F528-F1
#
_entry.id   AF-A0A843F528-F1
#
_cell.length_a   1.000
_cell.length_b   1.000
_cell.length_c   1.000
_cell.angle_alpha   90.00
_cell.angle_beta   90.00
_cell.angle_gamma   90.00
#
_symmetry.space_group_name_H-M   'P 1'
#
loop_
_entity.id
_entity.type
_entity.pdbx_description
1 polymer ?
#
loop_
_entity_poly.entity_id
_entity_poly.type
_entity_poly.pdbx_seq_one_letter_code
_entity_poly.pdbx_strand_id
1 'polypeptide(L)'
;TVTSPGTGTAVNNIGVTEALKRDKVICIIKDPRFRPPPEPTVILKCSDGQILGVEVFPDTQDQYIGKEGCLMVSDGFVVFLDVIPTEGSNEAFIMPPVSFPELNESNGCKNVVSCSPAPTSDKMIREYKGLPDDAKLASILVAYDIA
;
A
#
# COMPACT_ATOMS: atom_id res chain seq x y z
N THR A 1 -0.15 8.27 13.67
CA THR A 1 1.00 8.25 12.75
C THR A 1 2.03 7.29 13.28
N VAL A 2 2.43 6.31 12.48
CA VAL A 2 3.57 5.42 12.77
C VAL A 2 4.77 6.00 12.01
N THR A 3 5.99 5.88 12.49
CA THR A 3 7.18 6.34 11.76
C THR A 3 7.85 5.17 11.04
N SER A 4 8.42 5.44 9.86
CA SER A 4 9.16 4.42 9.10
C SER A 4 10.45 4.06 9.85
N PRO A 5 10.74 2.76 10.06
CA PRO A 5 12.03 2.33 10.59
C PRO A 5 13.14 2.74 9.62
N GLY A 6 14.06 3.61 10.07
CA GLY A 6 15.25 4.01 9.31
C GLY A 6 15.28 5.49 8.91
N THR A 7 14.16 6.07 8.45
CA THR A 7 14.14 7.47 7.98
C THR A 7 13.47 8.44 8.95
N GLY A 8 12.67 7.94 9.91
CA GLY A 8 11.88 8.80 10.80
C GLY A 8 10.69 9.48 10.11
N THR A 9 10.50 9.26 8.81
CA THR A 9 9.39 9.81 8.02
C THR A 9 8.06 9.27 8.52
N ALA A 10 7.04 10.13 8.55
CA ALA A 10 5.69 9.74 8.92
C ALA A 10 5.12 8.69 7.94
N VAL A 11 4.44 7.68 8.48
CA VAL A 11 3.67 6.67 7.74
C VAL A 11 2.20 6.81 8.12
N ASN A 12 1.35 6.98 7.12
CA ASN A 12 -0.09 7.06 7.25
C ASN A 12 -0.77 5.94 6.45
N ASN A 13 -1.30 4.94 7.16
CA ASN A 13 -2.03 3.83 6.54
C ASN A 13 -3.53 4.19 6.42
N ILE A 14 -3.84 4.94 5.37
CA ILE A 14 -5.19 5.37 5.03
C ILE A 14 -6.03 4.15 4.67
N GLY A 15 -5.45 3.16 3.98
CA GLY A 15 -6.13 1.92 3.61
C GLY A 15 -6.76 1.20 4.80
N VAL A 16 -6.00 0.99 5.89
CA VAL A 16 -6.52 0.39 7.13
C VAL A 16 -7.59 1.28 7.77
N THR A 17 -7.37 2.60 7.79
CA THR A 17 -8.33 3.55 8.36
C THR A 17 -9.68 3.51 7.63
N GLU A 18 -9.67 3.41 6.31
CA GLU A 18 -10.89 3.28 5.50
C GLU A 18 -11.51 1.88 5.60
N ALA A 19 -10.70 0.82 5.68
CA ALA A 19 -11.19 -0.54 5.83
C ALA A 19 -12.00 -0.73 7.13
N LEU A 20 -11.56 -0.13 8.23
CA LEU A 20 -12.23 -0.22 9.53
C LEU A 20 -13.57 0.53 9.59
N LYS A 21 -13.89 1.37 8.59
CA LYS A 21 -15.18 2.07 8.49
C LYS A 21 -16.26 1.23 7.82
N ARG A 22 -15.92 0.07 7.25
CA ARG A 22 -16.82 -0.76 6.45
C ARG A 22 -17.61 -1.75 7.28
N ASP A 23 -18.74 -2.20 6.74
CA ASP A 23 -19.59 -3.22 7.39
C ASP A 23 -18.88 -4.56 7.61
N LYS A 24 -18.04 -4.95 6.64
CA LYS A 24 -17.32 -6.23 6.62
C LYS A 24 -15.85 -6.00 6.38
N VAL A 25 -15.02 -6.75 7.10
CA VAL A 25 -13.57 -6.83 6.89
C VAL A 25 -13.17 -8.29 6.82
N ILE A 26 -12.55 -8.68 5.71
CA ILE A 26 -11.97 -10.00 5.46
C ILE A 26 -10.45 -9.85 5.56
N CYS A 27 -9.82 -10.69 6.37
CA CYS A 27 -8.37 -10.82 6.39
C CYS A 27 -7.97 -12.05 5.57
N ILE A 28 -7.18 -11.84 4.52
CA ILE A 28 -6.66 -12.91 3.67
C ILE A 28 -5.16 -13.02 3.93
N ILE A 29 -4.65 -14.24 4.12
CA ILE A 29 -3.21 -14.50 4.12
C ILE A 29 -2.86 -15.12 2.77
N LYS A 30 -1.94 -14.48 2.05
CA LYS A 30 -1.54 -14.81 0.69
C LYS A 30 -0.06 -15.15 0.61
N ASP A 31 0.30 -15.85 -0.45
CA ASP A 31 1.68 -16.04 -0.90
C ASP A 31 1.93 -15.31 -2.23
N PRO A 32 3.15 -15.35 -2.81
CA PRO A 32 3.49 -14.59 -4.02
C PRO A 32 2.74 -15.00 -5.29
N ARG A 33 1.98 -16.10 -5.28
CA ARG A 33 1.11 -16.50 -6.42
C ARG A 33 -0.16 -15.67 -6.51
N PHE A 34 -0.51 -14.95 -5.44
CA PHE A 34 -1.60 -13.99 -5.48
C PHE A 34 -1.21 -12.84 -6.40
N ARG A 35 -2.19 -12.33 -7.15
CA ARG A 35 -1.94 -11.27 -8.14
C ARG A 35 -1.26 -10.04 -7.49
N PRO A 36 -0.45 -9.30 -8.26
CA PRO A 36 -0.04 -7.96 -7.87
C PRO A 36 -1.26 -7.05 -7.59
N PRO A 37 -1.08 -6.03 -6.74
CA PRO A 37 -2.11 -5.01 -6.57
C PRO A 37 -2.28 -4.22 -7.88
N PRO A 38 -3.49 -3.72 -8.19
CA PRO A 38 -3.73 -2.97 -9.42
C PRO A 38 -3.08 -1.58 -9.39
N GLU A 39 -2.87 -1.04 -8.19
CA GLU A 39 -2.31 0.28 -7.93
C GLU A 39 -1.16 0.19 -6.90
N PRO A 40 -0.22 1.17 -6.85
CA PRO A 40 0.82 1.22 -5.82
C PRO A 40 0.25 1.19 -4.40
N THR A 41 0.83 0.36 -3.53
CA THR A 41 0.37 0.22 -2.13
C THR A 41 1.13 1.11 -1.15
N VAL A 42 2.21 1.75 -1.63
CA VAL A 42 2.97 2.76 -0.90
C VAL A 42 3.28 3.93 -1.84
N ILE A 43 3.01 5.15 -1.37
CA ILE A 43 3.25 6.40 -2.10
C ILE A 43 4.01 7.35 -1.17
N LEU A 44 5.09 7.97 -1.63
CA LEU A 44 5.70 9.10 -0.95
C LEU A 44 4.99 10.36 -1.40
N LYS A 45 4.30 11.03 -0.47
CA LYS A 45 3.47 12.18 -0.76
C LYS A 45 3.86 13.37 0.10
N CYS A 46 3.88 14.54 -0.53
CA CYS A 46 4.05 15.81 0.14
C CYS A 46 2.72 16.33 0.71
N SER A 47 2.77 17.10 1.79
CA SER A 47 1.58 17.70 2.41
C SER A 47 0.82 18.67 1.49
N ASP A 48 1.46 19.19 0.45
CA ASP A 48 0.84 20.04 -0.59
C ASP A 48 0.09 19.23 -1.67
N GLY A 49 0.11 17.90 -1.58
CA GLY A 49 -0.59 16.99 -2.48
C GLY A 49 0.29 16.34 -3.54
N GLN A 50 1.53 16.80 -3.74
CA GLN A 50 2.42 16.27 -4.77
C GLN A 50 2.89 14.85 -4.43
N ILE A 51 2.95 13.98 -5.45
CA ILE A 51 3.50 12.64 -5.34
C ILE A 51 4.98 12.72 -5.69
N LEU A 52 5.83 12.37 -4.73
CA LEU A 52 7.28 12.40 -4.86
C LEU A 52 7.85 11.05 -5.25
N GLY A 53 7.09 9.98 -5.07
CA GLY A 53 7.52 8.63 -5.43
C GLY A 53 6.45 7.59 -5.17
N VAL A 54 6.63 6.42 -5.75
CA VAL A 54 5.67 5.31 -5.66
C VAL A 54 6.39 3.97 -5.56
N GLU A 55 5.73 3.02 -4.91
CA GLU A 55 6.07 1.61 -5.03
C GLU A 55 5.97 1.15 -6.48
N VAL A 56 6.91 0.31 -6.88
CA VAL A 56 6.94 -0.31 -8.20
C VAL A 56 7.05 -1.82 -8.07
N PHE A 57 6.47 -2.52 -9.03
CA PHE A 57 6.46 -3.98 -9.08
C PHE A 57 7.28 -4.47 -10.27
N PRO A 58 7.75 -5.73 -10.27
CA PRO A 58 8.58 -6.26 -11.35
C PRO A 58 7.98 -6.11 -12.76
N ASP A 59 6.66 -6.09 -12.88
CA ASP A 59 5.89 -5.92 -14.12
C ASP A 59 5.66 -4.45 -14.52
N THR A 60 5.94 -3.50 -13.62
CA THR A 60 5.73 -2.06 -13.85
C THR A 60 7.02 -1.24 -13.76
N GLN A 61 8.11 -1.76 -13.20
CA GLN A 61 9.37 -1.04 -13.00
C GLN A 61 10.00 -0.53 -14.31
N ASP A 62 9.83 -1.26 -15.41
CA ASP A 62 10.41 -0.91 -16.72
C ASP A 62 9.91 0.44 -17.25
N GLN A 63 8.76 0.94 -16.76
CA GLN A 63 8.25 2.26 -17.13
C GLN A 63 9.04 3.43 -16.51
N TYR A 64 9.94 3.14 -15.56
CA TYR A 64 10.74 4.13 -14.83
C TYR A 64 12.25 3.96 -15.02
N ILE A 65 12.73 2.74 -15.29
CA ILE A 65 14.16 2.46 -15.43
C ILE A 65 14.75 3.26 -16.60
N GLY A 66 15.81 4.03 -16.32
CA GLY A 66 16.53 4.83 -17.31
C GLY A 66 15.75 6.03 -17.85
N LYS A 67 14.56 6.32 -17.30
CA LYS A 67 13.76 7.49 -17.68
C LYS A 67 14.29 8.74 -17.00
N GLU A 68 14.43 9.82 -17.77
CA GLU A 68 14.76 11.14 -17.22
C GLU A 68 13.71 11.57 -16.19
N GLY A 69 14.15 12.22 -15.11
CA GLY A 69 13.26 12.62 -14.02
C GLY A 69 12.85 11.50 -13.05
N CYS A 70 13.31 10.26 -13.24
CA CYS A 70 13.02 9.13 -12.35
C CYS A 70 14.31 8.57 -11.73
N LEU A 71 14.29 8.31 -10.42
CA LEU A 71 15.37 7.65 -9.70
C LEU A 71 14.84 6.40 -8.99
N MET A 72 15.35 5.24 -9.40
CA MET A 72 15.13 4.00 -8.65
C MET A 72 15.95 4.05 -7.36
N VAL A 73 15.28 4.13 -6.20
CA VAL A 73 15.96 4.11 -4.89
C VAL A 73 16.10 2.69 -4.33
N SER A 74 15.31 1.76 -4.85
CA SER A 74 15.41 0.31 -4.65
C SER A 74 14.69 -0.41 -5.79
N ASP A 75 14.77 -1.74 -5.82
CA ASP A 75 14.04 -2.57 -6.80
C ASP A 75 12.50 -2.43 -6.69
N GLY A 76 11.99 -1.85 -5.59
CA GLY A 76 10.56 -1.72 -5.33
C GLY A 76 10.06 -0.29 -5.16
N PHE A 77 10.89 0.74 -5.41
CA PHE A 77 10.46 2.12 -5.22
C PHE A 77 11.18 3.11 -6.15
N VAL A 78 10.41 4.01 -6.75
CA VAL A 78 10.90 5.11 -7.61
C VAL A 78 10.57 6.46 -6.98
N VAL A 79 11.50 7.41 -7.11
CA VAL A 79 11.32 8.83 -6.76
C VAL A 79 11.32 9.68 -8.03
N PHE A 80 10.44 10.68 -8.09
CA PHE A 80 10.33 11.63 -9.19
C PHE A 80 11.15 12.88 -8.88
N LEU A 81 12.20 13.12 -9.66
CA LEU A 81 13.16 14.21 -9.45
C LEU A 81 12.67 15.57 -9.94
N ASP A 82 11.71 15.58 -10.88
CA ASP A 82 11.16 16.80 -11.45
C ASP A 82 10.04 17.41 -10.59
N VAL A 83 9.65 16.71 -9.52
CA VAL A 83 8.60 17.16 -8.59
C VAL A 83 9.24 17.90 -7.43
N ILE A 84 9.05 19.22 -7.40
CA ILE A 84 9.62 20.09 -6.37
C ILE A 84 8.53 20.43 -5.34
N PRO A 85 8.63 19.95 -4.09
CA PRO A 85 7.72 20.31 -3.01
C PRO A 85 7.67 21.82 -2.77
N THR A 86 6.51 22.33 -2.37
CA THR A 86 6.41 23.71 -1.89
C THR A 86 7.27 23.91 -0.64
N GLU A 87 7.92 25.07 -0.50
CA GLU A 87 8.74 25.36 0.69
C GLU A 87 7.92 25.22 1.99
N GLY A 88 8.48 24.54 2.99
CA GLY A 88 7.84 24.29 4.29
C GLY A 88 6.81 23.15 4.31
N SER A 89 6.63 22.44 3.19
CA SER A 89 5.85 21.21 3.13
C SER A 89 6.57 20.03 3.79
N ASN A 90 5.81 19.04 4.26
CA ASN A 90 6.35 17.83 4.89
C ASN A 90 6.08 16.60 4.01
N GLU A 91 6.99 15.64 4.00
CA GLU A 91 6.78 14.35 3.33
C GLU A 91 6.27 13.26 4.28
N ALA A 92 5.41 12.40 3.75
CA ALA A 92 4.95 11.19 4.43
C ALA A 92 4.80 10.03 3.45
N PHE A 93 5.08 8.83 3.92
CA PHE A 93 4.64 7.62 3.24
C PHE A 93 3.16 7.40 3.50
N ILE A 94 2.39 7.27 2.43
CA ILE A 94 0.97 7.00 2.44
C ILE A 94 0.78 5.56 1.96
N MET A 95 0.04 4.77 2.73
CA MET A 95 -0.47 3.48 2.26
C MET A 95 -1.96 3.68 1.90
N PRO A 96 -2.28 3.93 0.62
CA PRO A 96 -3.65 4.20 0.20
C PRO A 96 -4.54 2.96 0.28
N PRO A 97 -5.87 3.13 0.26
CA PRO A 97 -6.77 2.05 -0.14
C PRO A 97 -6.52 1.68 -1.60
N VAL A 98 -6.59 0.39 -1.90
CA VAL A 98 -6.30 -0.21 -3.20
C VAL A 98 -7.54 -0.99 -3.66
N SER A 99 -7.79 -1.02 -4.96
CA SER A 99 -8.98 -1.70 -5.50
C SER A 99 -8.90 -3.23 -5.32
N PHE A 100 -10.04 -3.88 -5.11
CA PHE A 100 -10.15 -5.34 -5.05
C PHE A 100 -11.24 -5.84 -6.02
N PRO A 101 -10.90 -6.02 -7.31
CA PRO A 101 -11.87 -6.24 -8.38
C PRO A 101 -12.79 -7.46 -8.19
N GLU A 102 -12.35 -8.44 -7.40
CA GLU A 102 -13.12 -9.64 -7.08
C GLU A 102 -14.40 -9.33 -6.31
N LEU A 103 -14.48 -8.20 -5.60
CA LEU A 103 -15.69 -7.72 -4.92
C LEU A 103 -16.21 -6.47 -5.63
N ASN A 104 -17.49 -6.46 -5.96
CA ASN A 104 -18.13 -5.35 -6.67
C ASN A 104 -19.67 -5.45 -6.56
N GLU A 105 -20.39 -4.46 -7.10
CA GLU A 105 -21.84 -4.39 -6.94
C GLU A 105 -22.58 -5.61 -7.50
N SER A 106 -22.04 -6.26 -8.55
CA SER A 106 -22.66 -7.46 -9.14
C SER A 106 -22.66 -8.67 -8.21
N ASN A 107 -21.81 -8.67 -7.18
CA ASN A 107 -21.76 -9.68 -6.13
C ASN A 107 -22.14 -9.15 -4.73
N GLY A 108 -22.87 -8.02 -4.69
CA GLY A 108 -23.45 -7.49 -3.46
C GLY A 108 -22.49 -6.69 -2.59
N CYS A 109 -21.36 -6.24 -3.14
CA CYS A 109 -20.35 -5.48 -2.41
C CYS A 109 -20.23 -4.06 -2.96
N LYS A 110 -20.31 -3.04 -2.11
CA LYS A 110 -20.04 -1.65 -2.49
C LYS A 110 -18.96 -1.03 -1.63
N ASN A 111 -18.40 0.08 -2.12
CA ASN A 111 -17.31 0.82 -1.48
C ASN A 111 -16.12 -0.07 -1.05
N VAL A 112 -15.73 -0.99 -1.94
CA VAL A 112 -14.69 -1.97 -1.70
C VAL A 112 -13.34 -1.27 -1.56
N VAL A 113 -12.61 -1.62 -0.50
CA VAL A 113 -11.21 -1.19 -0.29
C VAL A 113 -10.37 -2.39 0.12
N SER A 114 -9.12 -2.44 -0.33
CA SER A 114 -8.12 -3.36 0.20
C SER A 114 -6.87 -2.63 0.64
N CYS A 115 -6.14 -3.21 1.59
CA CYS A 115 -4.91 -2.62 2.11
C CYS A 115 -4.02 -3.65 2.81
N SER A 116 -2.72 -3.39 2.83
CA SER A 116 -1.77 -4.12 3.65
C SER A 116 -1.77 -3.54 5.08
N PRO A 117 -1.90 -4.37 6.14
CA PRO A 117 -1.69 -3.92 7.50
C PRO A 117 -0.21 -3.58 7.73
N ALA A 118 0.10 -2.88 8.83
CA ALA A 118 1.48 -2.59 9.19
C ALA A 118 2.28 -3.90 9.42
N PRO A 119 3.61 -3.93 9.18
CA PRO A 119 4.41 -5.16 9.31
C PRO A 119 4.27 -5.90 10.65
N THR A 120 4.14 -5.15 11.75
CA THR A 120 3.89 -5.73 13.08
C THR A 120 2.51 -6.40 13.17
N SER A 121 1.49 -5.79 12.58
CA SER A 121 0.13 -6.33 12.52
C SER A 121 0.05 -7.54 11.59
N ASP A 122 0.74 -7.50 10.45
CA ASP A 122 0.89 -8.65 9.56
C ASP A 122 1.48 -9.86 10.29
N LYS A 123 2.60 -9.65 11.00
CA LYS A 123 3.24 -10.70 11.81
C LYS A 123 2.28 -11.26 12.86
N MET A 124 1.59 -10.41 13.61
CA MET A 124 0.60 -10.83 14.61
C MET A 124 -0.54 -11.67 13.99
N ILE A 125 -1.04 -11.29 12.81
CA ILE A 125 -2.08 -12.04 12.09
C ILE A 125 -1.59 -13.43 11.69
N ARG A 126 -0.37 -13.53 11.13
CA ARG A 126 0.22 -14.81 10.72
C ARG A 126 0.49 -15.72 11.91
N GLU A 127 1.06 -15.19 12.99
CA GLU A 127 1.30 -15.92 14.24
C GLU A 127 0.00 -16.43 14.87
N TYR A 128 -1.04 -15.59 14.91
CA TYR A 128 -2.36 -15.99 15.40
C TYR A 128 -2.97 -17.17 14.60
N LYS A 129 -2.63 -17.30 13.32
CA LYS A 129 -3.04 -18.43 12.47
C LYS A 129 -2.07 -19.62 12.52
N GLY A 130 -1.04 -19.58 13.36
CA GLY A 130 -0.05 -20.65 13.48
C GLY A 130 0.81 -20.84 12.23
N LEU A 131 0.93 -19.79 11.40
CA LEU A 131 1.75 -19.85 10.19
C LEU A 131 3.23 -19.60 10.52
N PRO A 132 4.17 -20.16 9.74
CA PRO A 132 5.58 -19.92 9.93
C PRO A 132 5.92 -18.45 9.69
N ASP A 133 7.05 -18.01 10.28
CA ASP A 133 7.63 -16.72 9.97
C ASP A 133 8.34 -16.77 8.60
N ASP A 134 7.52 -16.81 7.55
CA ASP A 134 7.94 -16.84 6.15
C ASP A 134 7.67 -15.48 5.50
N ALA A 135 8.71 -14.82 5.02
CA ALA A 135 8.63 -13.53 4.34
C ALA A 135 7.83 -13.57 3.03
N LYS A 136 7.54 -14.76 2.49
CA LYS A 136 6.66 -14.93 1.32
C LYS A 136 5.19 -14.81 1.67
N LEU A 137 4.84 -15.00 2.94
CA LEU A 137 3.46 -14.87 3.40
C LEU A 137 3.20 -13.41 3.80
N ALA A 138 2.07 -12.89 3.34
CA ALA A 138 1.61 -11.56 3.71
C ALA A 138 0.09 -11.57 3.90
N SER A 139 -0.40 -10.75 4.82
CA SER A 139 -1.82 -10.51 5.03
C SER A 139 -2.28 -9.28 4.25
N ILE A 140 -3.52 -9.34 3.76
CA ILE A 140 -4.25 -8.21 3.20
C ILE A 140 -5.60 -8.13 3.90
N LEU A 141 -6.06 -6.91 4.15
CA LEU A 141 -7.42 -6.65 4.58
C LEU A 141 -8.23 -6.23 3.36
N VAL A 142 -9.42 -6.81 3.19
CA VAL A 142 -10.39 -6.46 2.15
C VAL A 142 -11.68 -6.12 2.85
N ALA A 143 -12.19 -4.92 2.66
CA ALA A 143 -13.34 -4.41 3.38
C ALA A 143 -14.36 -3.80 2.43
N TYR A 144 -15.65 -3.95 2.75
CA TYR A 144 -16.76 -3.53 1.90
C TYR A 144 -18.04 -3.34 2.71
N ASP A 145 -18.98 -2.60 2.12
CA ASP A 145 -20.35 -2.43 2.63
C ASP A 145 -21.30 -3.36 1.87
N ILE A 146 -22.36 -3.81 2.52
CA ILE A 146 -23.37 -4.66 1.85
C ILE A 146 -24.19 -3.78 0.89
N ALA A 147 -24.27 -4.18 -0.38
CA ALA A 147 -24.96 -3.43 -1.43
C ALA A 147 -26.46 -3.27 -1.15
#